data_AF-A0A0F8A6D6-F1
#
_entry.id   AF-A0A0F8A6D6-F1
#
_cell.length_a   1.000
_cell.length_b   1.000
_cell.length_c   1.000
_cell.angle_alpha   90.00
_cell.angle_beta   90.00
_cell.angle_gamma   90.00
#
_symmetry.space_group_name_H-M   'P 1'
#
loop_
_entity.id
_entity.type
_entity.pdbx_description
1 polymer ?
#
loop_
_entity_poly.entity_id
_entity_poly.type
_entity_poly.pdbx_seq_one_letter_code
_entity_poly.pdbx_strand_id
1 'polypeptide(L)'
;MSLLKPRFRFVFAFGALLLIKRIHAGNDCQPHTWEAKRDLGDEDEAEGPRSAMLALLPPYPPSETVQPGQLNCRFWSAAGEDVNYATCNELAQNYRSTFNQFLILNPNMDRHCQNIKPLTYYCVIGFIEPLRAYDGLCGPRYNYATCIGTKGPCCNSETWTCGNTEYVHASHFPSKTAIGLNPRTASAVSSQ
;
A
#
# COMPACT_ATOMS: atom_id res chain seq x y z
N MET A 1 2.69 84.31 3.17
CA MET A 1 2.07 83.07 3.68
C MET A 1 1.62 82.22 2.49
N SER A 2 1.69 80.89 2.63
CA SER A 2 1.22 79.89 1.64
C SER A 2 2.01 79.78 0.33
N LEU A 3 2.21 78.60 -0.31
CA LEU A 3 2.04 77.19 0.09
C LEU A 3 2.74 76.26 -0.94
N LEU A 4 2.84 74.96 -0.62
CA LEU A 4 2.82 73.79 -1.54
C LEU A 4 4.05 73.39 -2.41
N LYS A 5 4.86 72.49 -1.80
CA LYS A 5 5.43 71.21 -2.30
C LYS A 5 5.99 71.06 -3.75
N PRO A 6 7.27 70.64 -3.91
CA PRO A 6 7.76 70.06 -5.16
C PRO A 6 7.24 68.63 -5.41
N ARG A 7 7.25 68.22 -6.69
CA ARG A 7 6.62 66.99 -7.19
C ARG A 7 7.45 65.73 -6.93
N PHE A 8 6.79 64.67 -6.44
CA PHE A 8 7.31 63.30 -6.49
C PHE A 8 7.56 62.87 -7.94
N ARG A 9 8.70 62.22 -8.20
CA ARG A 9 8.86 61.29 -9.32
C ARG A 9 9.34 59.94 -8.76
N PHE A 10 8.65 58.88 -9.17
CA PHE A 10 8.81 57.53 -8.63
C PHE A 10 10.14 56.91 -9.07
N VAL A 11 10.85 56.29 -8.13
CA VAL A 11 11.84 55.26 -8.44
C VAL A 11 11.07 53.97 -8.69
N PHE A 12 11.13 53.44 -9.92
CA PHE A 12 10.59 52.11 -10.23
C PHE A 12 11.52 51.04 -9.70
N ALA A 13 11.33 50.66 -8.43
CA ALA A 13 11.87 49.40 -7.92
C ALA A 13 11.05 48.24 -8.53
N PHE A 14 11.63 47.54 -9.51
CA PHE A 14 11.07 46.28 -10.01
C PHE A 14 11.21 45.19 -8.95
N GLY A 15 10.26 45.15 -8.02
CA GLY A 15 10.09 44.03 -7.10
C GLY A 15 9.68 42.79 -7.88
N ALA A 16 10.63 41.90 -8.16
CA ALA A 16 10.38 40.60 -8.74
C ALA A 16 9.61 39.73 -7.72
N LEU A 17 8.28 39.83 -7.75
CA LEU A 17 7.40 39.05 -6.90
C LEU A 17 7.46 37.58 -7.35
N LEU A 18 8.33 36.80 -6.72
CA LEU A 18 8.39 35.36 -6.87
C LEU A 18 7.05 34.76 -6.43
N LEU A 19 6.17 34.50 -7.41
CA LEU A 19 4.92 33.78 -7.23
C LEU A 19 5.25 32.32 -6.91
N ILE A 20 5.52 32.03 -5.64
CA ILE A 20 5.55 30.68 -5.10
C ILE A 20 4.13 30.13 -5.22
N LYS A 21 3.82 29.48 -6.36
CA LYS A 21 2.60 28.71 -6.53
C LYS A 21 2.58 27.65 -5.43
N ARG A 22 1.70 27.80 -4.45
CA ARG A 22 1.39 26.73 -3.49
C ARG A 22 0.76 25.59 -4.26
N ILE A 23 1.57 24.58 -4.60
CA ILE A 23 1.07 23.29 -5.02
C ILE A 23 0.35 22.70 -3.81
N HIS A 24 -0.98 22.87 -3.76
CA HIS A 24 -1.80 21.97 -2.96
C HIS A 24 -1.80 20.65 -3.71
N ALA A 25 -1.05 19.67 -3.20
CA ALA A 25 -1.45 18.29 -3.40
C ALA A 25 -2.84 18.17 -2.75
N GLY A 26 -3.88 17.91 -3.56
CA GLY A 26 -5.18 17.55 -3.02
C GLY A 26 -5.04 16.26 -2.20
N ASN A 27 -5.90 16.07 -1.20
CA ASN A 27 -5.98 14.80 -0.47
C ASN A 27 -6.64 13.68 -1.30
N ASP A 28 -6.65 13.83 -2.63
CA ASP A 28 -7.42 13.04 -3.57
C ASP A 28 -6.62 11.79 -3.94
N CYS A 29 -6.87 10.71 -3.20
CA CYS A 29 -6.44 9.37 -3.58
C CYS A 29 -6.95 9.05 -4.99
N GLN A 30 -6.05 8.75 -5.93
CA GLN A 30 -6.42 8.21 -7.23
C GLN A 30 -7.18 6.88 -7.03
N PRO A 31 -8.29 6.62 -7.75
CA PRO A 31 -9.01 5.36 -7.67
C PRO A 31 -8.11 4.23 -8.19
N HIS A 32 -7.95 3.15 -7.42
CA HIS A 32 -7.08 2.03 -7.76
C HIS A 32 -7.77 0.96 -8.63
N THR A 33 -8.59 1.39 -9.60
CA THR A 33 -9.13 0.48 -10.61
C THR A 33 -8.00 0.07 -11.55
N TRP A 34 -7.45 -1.12 -11.31
CA TRP A 34 -6.65 -1.82 -12.30
C TRP A 34 -7.61 -2.31 -13.40
N GLU A 35 -7.44 -1.83 -14.63
CA GLU A 35 -8.18 -2.39 -15.75
C GLU A 35 -7.72 -3.82 -15.98
N ALA A 36 -8.61 -4.77 -15.72
CA ALA A 36 -8.37 -6.19 -15.90
C ALA A 36 -8.29 -6.52 -17.41
N LYS A 37 -7.13 -6.28 -18.03
CA LYS A 37 -6.82 -6.77 -19.39
C LYS A 37 -6.67 -8.29 -19.34
N ARG A 38 -7.81 -8.98 -19.37
CA ARG A 38 -7.94 -10.45 -19.44
C ARG A 38 -7.56 -10.95 -20.83
N ASP A 39 -6.28 -10.87 -21.15
CA ASP A 39 -5.65 -11.68 -22.20
C ASP A 39 -4.80 -12.76 -21.54
N LEU A 40 -5.45 -13.61 -20.73
CA LEU A 40 -4.92 -14.93 -20.44
C LEU A 40 -5.23 -15.78 -21.67
N GLY A 41 -4.22 -15.99 -22.52
CA GLY A 41 -4.27 -17.06 -23.50
C GLY A 41 -4.23 -18.39 -22.75
N ASP A 42 -5.07 -19.34 -23.18
CA ASP A 42 -4.93 -20.74 -22.78
C ASP A 42 -3.60 -21.26 -23.37
N GLU A 43 -2.58 -21.40 -22.52
CA GLU A 43 -1.34 -22.12 -22.87
C GLU A 43 -1.43 -23.52 -22.25
N ASP A 44 -1.57 -24.54 -23.11
CA ASP A 44 -1.77 -25.94 -22.73
C ASP A 44 -0.74 -26.46 -21.71
N GLU A 45 -1.22 -27.23 -20.72
CA GLU A 45 -0.35 -27.88 -19.73
C GLU A 45 0.48 -29.01 -20.37
N ALA A 46 1.67 -28.68 -20.84
CA ALA A 46 2.67 -29.67 -21.20
C ALA A 46 3.24 -30.33 -19.92
N GLU A 47 2.78 -31.56 -19.62
CA GLU A 47 3.31 -32.41 -18.54
C GLU A 47 4.77 -32.83 -18.78
N GLY A 48 5.70 -31.93 -18.52
CA GLY A 48 7.13 -32.24 -18.41
C GLY A 48 7.47 -32.86 -17.04
N PRO A 49 8.52 -33.69 -16.92
CA PRO A 49 8.88 -34.41 -15.70
C PRO A 49 9.47 -33.49 -14.60
N ARG A 50 8.63 -32.64 -14.00
CA ARG A 50 8.99 -31.71 -12.91
C ARG A 50 9.39 -32.42 -11.60
N SER A 51 9.06 -33.70 -11.45
CA SER A 51 9.22 -34.47 -10.21
C SER A 51 10.66 -34.60 -9.69
N ALA A 52 11.68 -34.51 -10.56
CA ALA A 52 13.08 -34.63 -10.13
C ALA A 52 13.57 -33.40 -9.33
N MET A 53 13.04 -32.20 -9.60
CA MET A 53 13.53 -30.96 -9.00
C MET A 53 12.93 -30.68 -7.61
N LEU A 54 11.85 -31.36 -7.24
CA LEU A 54 11.23 -31.25 -5.92
C LEU A 54 12.06 -31.92 -4.80
N ALA A 55 12.90 -32.90 -5.14
CA ALA A 55 13.60 -33.74 -4.18
C ALA A 55 14.79 -33.05 -3.45
N LEU A 56 15.20 -31.85 -3.89
CA LEU A 56 16.29 -31.07 -3.29
C LEU A 56 15.81 -29.90 -2.43
N LEU A 57 14.50 -29.65 -2.34
CA LEU A 57 13.97 -28.65 -1.44
C LEU A 57 14.04 -29.18 0.01
N PRO A 58 14.50 -28.38 0.99
CA PRO A 58 14.40 -28.78 2.38
C PRO A 58 12.92 -29.03 2.73
N PRO A 59 12.61 -29.95 3.66
CA PRO A 59 11.23 -30.26 4.01
C PRO A 59 10.53 -28.96 4.41
N TYR A 60 9.52 -28.58 3.61
CA TYR A 60 8.67 -27.42 3.92
C TYR A 60 8.14 -27.63 5.34
N PRO A 61 8.42 -26.72 6.29
CA PRO A 61 7.90 -26.88 7.64
C PRO A 61 6.38 -27.02 7.54
N PRO A 62 5.74 -27.85 8.40
CA PRO A 62 4.29 -27.96 8.41
C PRO A 62 3.70 -26.55 8.46
N SER A 63 2.62 -26.30 7.71
CA SER A 63 2.11 -24.95 7.41
C SER A 63 1.61 -24.21 8.65
N GLU A 64 2.54 -23.81 9.51
CA GLU A 64 2.34 -22.92 10.64
C GLU A 64 1.89 -21.57 10.07
N THR A 65 0.80 -21.04 10.63
CA THR A 65 0.27 -19.76 10.20
C THR A 65 1.27 -18.68 10.59
N VAL A 66 2.00 -18.16 9.60
CA VAL A 66 2.98 -17.08 9.80
C VAL A 66 2.33 -15.96 10.61
N GLN A 67 2.93 -15.62 11.74
CA GLN A 67 2.37 -14.65 12.67
C GLN A 67 2.73 -13.22 12.25
N PRO A 68 1.92 -12.21 12.59
CA PRO A 68 2.26 -10.81 12.34
C PRO A 68 3.67 -10.44 12.86
N GLY A 69 4.45 -9.78 12.03
CA GLY A 69 5.86 -9.44 12.30
C GLY A 69 6.88 -10.53 11.91
N GLN A 70 6.46 -11.74 11.55
CA GLN A 70 7.36 -12.79 11.06
C GLN A 70 7.59 -12.67 9.54
N LEU A 71 8.68 -13.26 9.06
CA LEU A 71 8.99 -13.35 7.63
C LEU A 71 8.04 -14.33 6.92
N ASN A 72 7.14 -13.82 6.09
CA ASN A 72 6.40 -14.62 5.12
C ASN A 72 7.20 -14.73 3.82
N CYS A 73 8.13 -15.69 3.77
CA CYS A 73 8.84 -15.95 2.53
C CYS A 73 7.92 -16.63 1.51
N ARG A 74 7.98 -16.16 0.25
CA ARG A 74 7.23 -16.70 -0.90
C ARG A 74 8.13 -17.45 -1.86
N PHE A 75 9.41 -17.09 -1.93
CA PHE A 75 10.42 -17.82 -2.73
C PHE A 75 11.79 -17.79 -2.05
N TRP A 76 12.35 -18.97 -1.85
CA TRP A 76 13.72 -19.18 -1.37
C TRP A 76 14.63 -19.49 -2.56
N SER A 77 15.84 -18.93 -2.56
CA SER A 77 16.86 -19.23 -3.57
C SER A 77 18.20 -19.46 -2.90
N ALA A 78 18.97 -20.42 -3.40
CA ALA A 78 20.31 -20.71 -2.90
C ALA A 78 21.34 -19.74 -3.51
N ALA A 79 22.28 -19.27 -2.69
CA ALA A 79 23.52 -18.71 -3.21
C ALA A 79 24.35 -19.82 -3.90
N GLY A 80 25.17 -19.44 -4.89
CA GLY A 80 26.08 -20.36 -5.57
C GLY A 80 27.22 -20.87 -4.69
N GLU A 81 28.15 -21.62 -5.29
CA GLU A 81 29.38 -22.08 -4.62
C GLU A 81 30.38 -20.92 -4.42
N ASP A 82 30.54 -20.07 -5.45
CA ASP A 82 31.33 -18.86 -5.36
C ASP A 82 30.45 -17.69 -4.92
N VAL A 83 30.68 -17.19 -3.70
CA VAL A 83 29.96 -16.03 -3.14
C VAL A 83 30.91 -14.89 -2.80
N ASN A 84 30.46 -13.66 -3.03
CA ASN A 84 31.17 -12.44 -2.70
C ASN A 84 30.17 -11.33 -2.31
N TYR A 85 30.68 -10.12 -2.03
CA TYR A 85 29.85 -8.99 -1.58
C TYR A 85 28.77 -8.55 -2.57
N ALA A 86 28.90 -8.85 -3.87
CA ALA A 86 27.90 -8.55 -4.90
C ALA A 86 26.75 -9.58 -4.90
N THR A 87 26.98 -10.80 -4.42
CA THR A 87 26.05 -11.93 -4.54
C THR A 87 24.68 -11.66 -3.92
N CYS A 88 24.58 -10.90 -2.82
CA CYS A 88 23.28 -10.49 -2.26
C CYS A 88 22.48 -9.60 -3.21
N ASN A 89 23.15 -8.67 -3.91
CA ASN A 89 22.52 -7.79 -4.87
C ASN A 89 22.19 -8.53 -6.18
N GLU A 90 23.03 -9.47 -6.62
CA GLU A 90 22.74 -10.37 -7.74
C GLU A 90 21.50 -11.23 -7.44
N LEU A 91 21.44 -11.88 -6.27
CA LEU A 91 20.25 -12.59 -5.80
C LEU A 91 19.01 -11.68 -5.78
N ALA A 92 19.11 -10.45 -5.27
CA ALA A 92 17.99 -9.51 -5.30
C ALA A 92 17.52 -9.19 -6.74
N GLN A 93 18.46 -8.84 -7.63
CA GLN A 93 18.16 -8.42 -9.00
C GLN A 93 17.63 -9.56 -9.87
N ASN A 94 18.11 -10.79 -9.69
CA ASN A 94 17.63 -11.98 -10.40
C ASN A 94 16.13 -12.22 -10.19
N TYR A 95 15.58 -11.81 -9.04
CA TYR A 95 14.14 -11.88 -8.72
C TYR A 95 13.45 -10.50 -8.76
N ARG A 96 14.02 -9.53 -9.48
CA ARG A 96 13.48 -8.17 -9.68
C ARG A 96 13.23 -7.39 -8.37
N SER A 97 13.99 -7.72 -7.33
CA SER A 97 13.96 -7.11 -6.02
C SER A 97 15.09 -6.08 -5.85
N THR A 98 15.09 -5.34 -4.74
CA THR A 98 16.18 -4.41 -4.39
C THR A 98 17.07 -4.99 -3.30
N PHE A 99 18.32 -4.57 -3.22
CA PHE A 99 19.22 -4.98 -2.13
C PHE A 99 18.65 -4.65 -0.74
N ASN A 100 18.00 -3.48 -0.58
CA ASN A 100 17.31 -3.14 0.67
C ASN A 100 16.17 -4.11 1.00
N GLN A 101 15.37 -4.51 0.01
CA GLN A 101 14.33 -5.51 0.20
C GLN A 101 14.93 -6.88 0.57
N PHE A 102 16.04 -7.29 -0.06
CA PHE A 102 16.74 -8.52 0.31
C PHE A 102 17.22 -8.50 1.77
N LEU A 103 17.75 -7.38 2.26
CA LEU A 103 18.12 -7.23 3.68
C LEU A 103 16.90 -7.30 4.62
N ILE A 104 15.76 -6.70 4.25
CA ILE A 104 14.50 -6.81 5.01
C ILE A 104 14.03 -8.27 5.09
N LEU A 105 14.15 -9.03 4.00
CA LEU A 105 13.76 -10.45 3.95
C LEU A 105 14.77 -11.38 4.63
N ASN A 106 15.99 -10.93 4.89
CA ASN A 106 17.05 -11.73 5.50
C ASN A 106 17.73 -10.93 6.63
N PRO A 107 17.04 -10.67 7.77
CA PRO A 107 17.49 -9.69 8.78
C PRO A 107 18.82 -10.03 9.49
N ASN A 108 19.32 -11.26 9.33
CA ASN A 108 20.64 -11.66 9.81
C ASN A 108 21.78 -11.32 8.83
N MET A 109 21.49 -10.78 7.65
CA MET A 109 22.50 -10.38 6.67
C MET A 109 23.13 -9.04 7.02
N ASP A 110 24.46 -8.99 6.92
CA ASP A 110 25.21 -7.74 7.05
C ASP A 110 24.85 -6.78 5.90
N ARG A 111 24.83 -5.48 6.23
CA ARG A 111 24.50 -4.39 5.31
C ARG A 111 25.47 -4.26 4.12
N HIS A 112 26.64 -4.89 4.19
CA HIS A 112 27.64 -4.97 3.12
C HIS A 112 27.78 -6.39 2.54
N CYS A 113 26.83 -7.29 2.81
CA CYS A 113 26.81 -8.69 2.32
C CYS A 113 27.99 -9.56 2.82
N GLN A 114 28.78 -9.13 3.81
CA GLN A 114 30.02 -9.83 4.19
C GLN A 114 29.82 -11.24 4.79
N ASN A 115 28.63 -11.55 5.30
CA ASN A 115 28.30 -12.83 5.91
C ASN A 115 27.44 -13.74 5.02
N ILE A 116 27.40 -13.48 3.70
CA ILE A 116 26.77 -14.41 2.76
C ILE A 116 27.56 -15.73 2.75
N LYS A 117 26.83 -16.84 2.65
CA LYS A 117 27.41 -18.18 2.68
C LYS A 117 27.11 -18.91 1.38
N PRO A 118 28.07 -19.68 0.86
CA PRO A 118 27.83 -20.50 -0.33
C PRO A 118 26.79 -21.57 -0.03
N LEU A 119 26.07 -22.02 -1.08
CA LEU A 119 25.05 -23.08 -1.02
C LEU A 119 23.97 -22.88 0.06
N THR A 120 23.76 -21.64 0.51
CA THR A 120 22.82 -21.29 1.58
C THR A 120 21.59 -20.62 0.99
N TYR A 121 20.41 -20.99 1.50
CA TYR A 121 19.13 -20.44 1.04
C TYR A 121 18.82 -19.09 1.69
N TYR A 122 18.40 -18.15 0.86
CA TYR A 122 17.97 -16.80 1.24
C TYR A 122 16.57 -16.52 0.70
N CYS A 123 15.79 -15.72 1.43
CA CYS A 123 14.48 -15.31 0.98
C CYS A 123 14.61 -14.17 -0.04
N VAL A 124 14.23 -14.41 -1.28
CA VAL A 124 14.39 -13.45 -2.40
C VAL A 124 13.07 -12.80 -2.81
N ILE A 125 11.94 -13.47 -2.55
CA ILE A 125 10.59 -12.91 -2.70
C ILE A 125 9.82 -13.22 -1.41
N GLY A 126 9.21 -12.21 -0.80
CA GLY A 126 8.47 -12.33 0.45
C GLY A 126 8.11 -10.96 1.02
N PHE A 127 7.55 -10.97 2.22
CA PHE A 127 7.24 -9.77 2.99
C PHE A 127 7.25 -10.09 4.49
N ILE A 128 7.29 -9.06 5.34
CA ILE A 128 7.00 -9.22 6.76
C ILE A 128 5.49 -9.27 6.92
N GLU A 129 4.98 -10.35 7.52
CA GLU A 129 3.55 -10.61 7.65
C GLU A 129 2.87 -9.46 8.44
N PRO A 130 1.89 -8.75 7.85
CA PRO A 130 1.21 -7.68 8.54
C PRO A 130 0.16 -8.22 9.50
N LEU A 131 -0.23 -7.43 10.51
CA LEU A 131 -1.43 -7.74 11.29
C LEU A 131 -2.66 -7.69 10.37
N ARG A 132 -3.44 -8.78 10.30
CA ARG A 132 -4.63 -8.86 9.43
C ARG A 132 -5.92 -8.60 10.20
N ALA A 133 -6.78 -7.80 9.59
CA ALA A 133 -8.10 -7.41 10.07
C ALA A 133 -9.15 -8.52 9.82
N TYR A 134 -8.97 -9.70 10.41
CA TYR A 134 -9.90 -10.83 10.24
C TYR A 134 -11.30 -10.57 10.82
N ASP A 135 -11.41 -9.65 11.78
CA ASP A 135 -12.65 -9.09 12.33
C ASP A 135 -13.27 -8.00 11.43
N GLY A 136 -12.56 -7.57 10.38
CA GLY A 136 -12.94 -6.50 9.46
C GLY A 136 -12.58 -5.09 9.93
N LEU A 137 -11.82 -4.91 11.02
CA LEU A 137 -11.45 -3.60 11.57
C LEU A 137 -9.98 -3.26 11.27
N CYS A 138 -9.73 -2.10 10.64
CA CYS A 138 -8.45 -1.84 9.96
C CYS A 138 -7.86 -0.45 10.18
N GLY A 139 -6.57 -0.28 9.85
CA GLY A 139 -5.87 1.00 9.90
C GLY A 139 -5.38 1.41 11.29
N PRO A 140 -4.91 2.67 11.48
CA PRO A 140 -4.17 3.09 12.67
C PRO A 140 -4.97 3.01 13.99
N ARG A 141 -6.31 3.00 13.94
CA ARG A 141 -7.16 2.81 15.13
C ARG A 141 -7.16 1.36 15.64
N TYR A 142 -6.82 0.41 14.78
CA TYR A 142 -6.82 -1.03 15.04
C TYR A 142 -5.41 -1.59 14.82
N ASN A 143 -4.42 -1.00 15.49
CA ASN A 143 -3.01 -1.41 15.47
C ASN A 143 -2.40 -1.55 14.06
N TYR A 144 -2.81 -0.69 13.12
CA TYR A 144 -2.40 -0.73 11.71
C TYR A 144 -2.77 -2.04 10.99
N ALA A 145 -3.81 -2.74 11.44
CA ALA A 145 -4.29 -3.95 10.79
C ALA A 145 -4.70 -3.71 9.33
N THR A 146 -4.32 -4.63 8.44
CA THR A 146 -4.59 -4.57 7.00
C THR A 146 -5.66 -5.57 6.59
N CYS A 147 -6.37 -5.24 5.52
CA CYS A 147 -7.45 -6.08 4.97
C CYS A 147 -6.96 -7.14 3.97
N ILE A 148 -5.64 -7.26 3.77
CA ILE A 148 -5.02 -8.22 2.83
C ILE A 148 -5.39 -9.66 3.19
N GLY A 149 -6.02 -10.38 2.25
CA GLY A 149 -6.51 -11.75 2.43
C GLY A 149 -7.76 -11.87 3.31
N THR A 150 -8.51 -10.78 3.50
CA THR A 150 -9.87 -10.80 4.05
C THR A 150 -10.91 -10.76 2.93
N LYS A 151 -12.21 -10.62 3.26
CA LYS A 151 -13.31 -10.56 2.27
C LYS A 151 -13.25 -9.37 1.30
N GLY A 152 -12.48 -8.33 1.62
CA GLY A 152 -12.21 -7.23 0.71
C GLY A 152 -10.89 -6.55 1.08
N PRO A 153 -9.97 -6.29 0.14
CA PRO A 153 -8.58 -5.92 0.44
C PRO A 153 -8.40 -4.45 0.86
N CYS A 154 -9.44 -3.62 0.77
CA CYS A 154 -9.36 -2.19 1.00
C CYS A 154 -9.73 -1.83 2.44
N CYS A 155 -8.99 -0.90 3.05
CA CYS A 155 -9.37 -0.29 4.32
C CYS A 155 -9.98 1.10 4.07
N ASN A 156 -11.23 1.31 4.51
CA ASN A 156 -11.88 2.62 4.45
C ASN A 156 -11.40 3.51 5.62
N SER A 157 -10.96 4.74 5.34
CA SER A 157 -10.42 5.68 6.35
C SER A 157 -11.46 6.46 7.15
N GLU A 158 -12.72 6.45 6.73
CA GLU A 158 -13.84 7.09 7.44
C GLU A 158 -14.45 6.11 8.46
N THR A 159 -14.74 4.87 8.02
CA THR A 159 -15.38 3.83 8.82
C THR A 159 -14.39 2.93 9.55
N TRP A 160 -13.13 2.86 9.10
CA TRP A 160 -12.10 1.93 9.59
C TRP A 160 -12.47 0.45 9.44
N THR A 161 -13.22 0.14 8.38
CA THR A 161 -13.67 -1.22 8.05
C THR A 161 -13.08 -1.72 6.74
N CYS A 162 -12.86 -3.02 6.65
CA CYS A 162 -12.46 -3.71 5.41
C CYS A 162 -13.61 -3.79 4.41
N GLY A 163 -13.29 -3.68 3.12
CA GLY A 163 -14.26 -3.77 2.04
C GLY A 163 -13.61 -3.87 0.65
N ASN A 164 -14.46 -3.86 -0.37
CA ASN A 164 -14.03 -3.73 -1.77
C ASN A 164 -14.12 -2.26 -2.20
N THR A 165 -13.58 -1.94 -3.37
CA THR A 165 -13.63 -0.59 -3.98
C THR A 165 -15.04 -0.10 -4.31
N GLU A 166 -16.02 -1.00 -4.39
CA GLU A 166 -17.40 -0.64 -4.65
C GLU A 166 -18.07 -0.10 -3.39
N TYR A 167 -18.20 1.22 -3.37
CA TYR A 167 -19.19 2.03 -2.66
C TYR A 167 -19.99 1.31 -1.57
N VAL A 168 -19.63 1.59 -0.31
CA VAL A 168 -20.62 1.54 0.78
C VAL A 168 -21.66 2.62 0.48
N HIS A 169 -22.72 2.25 -0.24
CA HIS A 169 -23.84 3.15 -0.47
C HIS A 169 -24.37 3.61 0.89
N ALA A 170 -24.51 4.92 1.10
CA ALA A 170 -24.82 5.52 2.40
C ALA A 170 -26.29 5.34 2.80
N SER A 171 -26.75 4.08 2.95
CA SER A 171 -28.11 3.70 3.30
C SER A 171 -28.28 3.18 4.73
N HIS A 172 -27.21 3.21 5.55
CA HIS A 172 -27.30 2.88 6.98
C HIS A 172 -26.36 3.69 7.90
N PHE A 173 -26.59 5.00 7.96
CA PHE A 173 -26.25 5.78 9.16
C PHE A 173 -27.44 6.68 9.54
N PRO A 174 -27.90 6.67 10.81
CA PRO A 174 -28.94 7.59 11.25
C PRO A 174 -28.39 9.01 11.24
N SER A 175 -28.96 9.87 10.40
CA SER A 175 -28.49 11.24 10.22
C SER A 175 -28.59 12.05 11.51
N LYS A 176 -27.44 12.45 12.07
CA LYS A 176 -27.36 13.41 13.17
C LYS A 176 -27.59 14.84 12.66
N THR A 177 -28.84 15.20 12.38
CA THR A 177 -29.25 16.62 12.36
C THR A 177 -30.65 16.82 12.92
N ALA A 178 -30.77 16.80 14.25
CA ALA A 178 -31.96 17.28 14.94
C ALA A 178 -31.81 18.77 15.30
N ILE A 179 -32.02 19.65 14.31
CA ILE A 179 -32.28 21.09 14.55
C ILE A 179 -33.46 21.47 13.65
N GLY A 180 -34.58 21.85 14.26
CA GLY A 180 -35.89 21.78 13.61
C GLY A 180 -36.31 23.02 12.82
N LEU A 181 -37.25 22.79 11.89
CA LEU A 181 -38.19 23.80 11.39
C LEU A 181 -39.61 23.21 11.40
N ASN A 182 -40.59 24.07 11.67
CA ASN A 182 -41.96 23.71 12.08
C ASN A 182 -42.93 23.72 10.88
N PRO A 183 -43.57 22.59 10.50
CA PRO A 183 -44.57 22.57 9.44
C PRO A 183 -45.97 22.94 9.96
N ARG A 184 -46.22 24.22 10.23
CA ARG A 184 -47.60 24.75 10.22
C ARG A 184 -48.05 24.98 8.78
N THR A 185 -48.57 23.96 8.10
CA THR A 185 -49.64 24.05 7.07
C THR A 185 -49.92 22.67 6.47
N ALA A 186 -50.94 21.98 6.99
CA ALA A 186 -51.60 20.85 6.32
C ALA A 186 -53.02 20.70 6.90
N SER A 187 -53.95 21.55 6.47
CA SER A 187 -55.36 21.49 6.87
C SER A 187 -56.23 20.90 5.77
N ALA A 188 -56.92 19.79 6.08
CA ALA A 188 -58.12 19.25 5.41
C ALA A 188 -57.95 18.85 3.91
N VAL A 189 -58.77 18.05 3.21
CA VAL A 189 -60.13 17.46 3.29
C VAL A 189 -60.05 16.09 2.55
N SER A 190 -60.74 14.97 2.82
CA SER A 190 -61.54 14.43 3.95
C SER A 190 -61.78 12.92 3.66
N SER A 191 -62.28 12.14 4.63
CA SER A 191 -62.66 10.72 4.47
C SER A 191 -63.95 10.51 3.65
N GLN A 192 -63.99 9.42 2.86
CA GLN A 192 -65.12 8.48 2.74
C GLN A 192 -64.63 7.17 2.10
#